data_AF-A0A1J4JNT3-F1
#
_entry.id   AF-A0A1J4JNT3-F1
#
_cell.length_a   1.000
_cell.length_b   1.000
_cell.length_c   1.000
_cell.angle_alpha   90.00
_cell.angle_beta   90.00
_cell.angle_gamma   90.00
#
_symmetry.space_group_name_H-M   'P 1'
#
loop_
_entity.id
_entity.type
_entity.pdbx_description
1 polymer ?
#
loop_
_entity_poly.entity_id
_entity_poly.type
_entity_poly.pdbx_seq_one_letter_code
_entity_poly.pdbx_strand_id
1 'polypeptide(L)'
;MDKMLKTELICNRVASKAISAPADGELRPLHSKIAAEAIQKERNVQLRVNEEMKLEKMNEEMYWAEVERNQGQKTEEVNRNRLLNIKNSQKLLAKDYQKQFELHNKALAEEKRQQMLELKKLKDIQKEEERKEHLRQVELKKKAEERKKEFQIRNEELLQRREKRIEDDMQAELIIMKQHAENEKRMEERERMVKEKREEKNRIREKLITEQSKKLAILKAQEDKHLSAAESEIAKREEANRLKAIEKKKQMQIERNQEYNKYLREKDYQVSDQILKPDFETNDYEDEDRKFDEKMRKERMKKIQKEQMAQAAERRERERRERLEEIQRAKKNDTMYFLKDNEW
;
A
#
# COMPACT_ATOMS: atom_id res chain seq x y z
N MET A 1 2.97 112.43 90.93
CA MET A 1 1.95 113.51 90.90
C MET A 1 1.80 114.23 92.24
N ASP A 2 1.58 113.54 93.36
CA ASP A 2 1.38 114.12 94.72
C ASP A 2 2.26 115.31 95.13
N LYS A 3 3.54 115.34 94.72
CA LYS A 3 4.45 116.44 95.04
C LYS A 3 4.14 117.74 94.28
N MET A 4 3.68 117.67 93.02
CA MET A 4 3.32 118.86 92.22
C MET A 4 2.02 119.51 92.72
N LEU A 5 0.99 118.70 93.01
CA LEU A 5 -0.28 119.19 93.57
C LEU A 5 -0.06 119.92 94.91
N LYS A 6 0.91 119.47 95.72
CA LYS A 6 1.28 120.12 96.99
C LYS A 6 2.00 121.46 96.77
N THR A 7 2.78 121.66 95.71
CA THR A 7 3.46 122.94 95.46
C THR A 7 2.55 123.98 94.80
N GLU A 8 1.67 123.58 93.87
CA GLU A 8 0.61 124.47 93.35
C GLU A 8 -0.29 125.01 94.48
N LEU A 9 -0.66 124.16 95.43
CA LEU A 9 -1.39 124.56 96.64
C LEU A 9 -0.63 125.57 97.49
N ILE A 10 0.70 125.45 97.63
CA ILE A 10 1.52 126.39 98.39
C ILE A 10 1.64 127.73 97.64
N CYS A 11 1.92 127.71 96.34
CA CYS A 11 1.99 128.92 95.52
C CYS A 11 0.67 129.69 95.51
N ASN A 12 -0.48 129.01 95.34
CA ASN A 12 -1.79 129.64 95.48
C ASN A 12 -2.04 130.20 96.90
N ARG A 13 -1.55 129.54 97.95
CA ARG A 13 -1.71 129.98 99.36
C ARG A 13 -0.81 131.17 99.72
N VAL A 14 0.34 131.32 99.06
CA VAL A 14 1.23 132.48 99.21
C VAL A 14 0.72 133.66 98.39
N ALA A 15 0.30 133.42 97.13
CA ALA A 15 -0.28 134.44 96.27
C ALA A 15 -1.59 135.03 96.85
N SER A 16 -2.50 134.19 97.34
CA SER A 16 -3.74 134.66 97.99
C SER A 16 -3.46 135.50 99.25
N LYS A 17 -2.50 135.10 100.10
CA LYS A 17 -2.08 135.91 101.25
C LYS A 17 -1.42 137.24 100.86
N ALA A 18 -0.70 137.30 99.74
CA ALA A 18 -0.12 138.53 99.23
C ALA A 18 -1.17 139.49 98.62
N ILE A 19 -2.30 138.96 98.16
CA ILE A 19 -3.45 139.75 97.66
C ILE A 19 -4.34 140.24 98.82
N SER A 20 -4.47 139.47 99.90
CA SER A 20 -5.39 139.76 101.01
C SER A 20 -4.83 140.68 102.11
N ALA A 21 -3.65 141.28 101.94
CA ALA A 21 -3.07 142.19 102.92
C ALA A 21 -3.50 143.65 102.62
N PRO A 22 -4.13 144.38 103.57
CA PRO A 22 -4.45 145.79 103.39
C PRO A 22 -3.17 146.64 103.30
N ALA A 23 -3.23 147.71 102.52
CA ALA A 23 -2.05 148.35 101.96
C ALA A 23 -1.28 149.25 102.94
N ASP A 24 0.05 149.12 102.91
CA ASP A 24 1.00 150.24 103.08
C ASP A 24 2.29 149.99 102.27
N GLY A 25 2.92 151.07 101.80
CA GLY A 25 3.74 151.07 100.58
C GLY A 25 5.09 150.33 100.59
N GLU A 26 5.64 149.99 101.76
CA GLU A 26 7.07 149.62 101.88
C GLU A 26 7.34 148.10 101.90
N LEU A 27 6.38 147.28 102.35
CA LEU A 27 6.57 145.83 102.47
C LEU A 27 6.27 145.07 101.17
N ARG A 28 5.51 145.66 100.25
CA ARG A 28 5.06 145.06 98.99
C ARG A 28 6.23 144.66 98.05
N PRO A 29 7.29 145.47 97.87
CA PRO A 29 8.46 145.08 97.07
C PRO A 29 9.23 143.90 97.67
N LEU A 30 9.32 143.80 99.01
CA LEU A 30 9.98 142.69 99.69
C LEU A 30 9.18 141.39 99.54
N HIS A 31 7.86 141.43 99.71
CA HIS A 31 6.98 140.27 99.49
C HIS A 31 7.01 139.81 98.03
N SER A 32 7.08 140.74 97.07
CA SER A 32 7.26 140.43 95.65
C SER A 32 8.60 139.74 95.36
N LYS A 33 9.71 140.22 95.95
CA LYS A 33 11.03 139.55 95.83
C LYS A 33 11.01 138.14 96.43
N ILE A 34 10.45 137.95 97.63
CA ILE A 34 10.34 136.64 98.28
C ILE A 34 9.50 135.68 97.43
N ALA A 35 8.39 136.16 96.85
CA ALA A 35 7.57 135.36 95.93
C ALA A 35 8.33 135.00 94.64
N ALA A 36 9.06 135.95 94.05
CA ALA A 36 9.88 135.70 92.86
C ALA A 36 11.01 134.67 93.13
N GLU A 37 11.69 134.77 94.27
CA GLU A 37 12.69 133.78 94.70
C GLU A 37 12.08 132.40 94.95
N ALA A 38 10.89 132.33 95.55
CA ALA A 38 10.17 131.07 95.76
C ALA A 38 9.78 130.42 94.42
N ILE A 39 9.22 131.19 93.49
CA ILE A 39 8.89 130.75 92.12
C ILE A 39 10.15 130.29 91.38
N GLN A 40 11.27 131.01 91.50
CA GLN A 40 12.53 130.63 90.85
C GLN A 40 13.11 129.34 91.44
N LYS A 41 13.06 129.16 92.77
CA LYS A 41 13.46 127.91 93.44
C LYS A 41 12.58 126.74 93.01
N GLU A 42 11.26 126.93 92.96
CA GLU A 42 10.33 125.88 92.51
C GLU A 42 10.56 125.52 91.03
N ARG A 43 10.70 126.50 90.14
CA ARG A 43 11.01 126.27 88.72
C ARG A 43 12.32 125.48 88.55
N ASN A 44 13.35 125.76 89.36
CA ASN A 44 14.62 125.02 89.36
C ASN A 44 14.50 123.60 89.95
N VAL A 45 13.45 123.30 90.72
CA VAL A 45 13.12 121.93 91.17
C VAL A 45 12.30 121.21 90.09
N GLN A 46 11.31 121.87 89.50
CA GLN A 46 10.51 121.32 88.39
C GLN A 46 11.38 120.96 87.17
N LEU A 47 12.37 121.80 86.83
CA LEU A 47 13.34 121.50 85.76
C LEU A 47 14.15 120.23 86.08
N ARG A 48 14.71 120.11 87.29
CA ARG A 48 15.44 118.91 87.72
C ARG A 48 14.58 117.65 87.70
N VAL A 49 13.35 117.71 88.22
CA VAL A 49 12.41 116.57 88.19
C VAL A 49 12.03 116.20 86.75
N ASN A 50 11.90 117.17 85.84
CA ASN A 50 11.65 116.90 84.42
C ASN A 50 12.87 116.32 83.70
N GLU A 51 14.10 116.66 84.11
CA GLU A 51 15.33 116.06 83.61
C GLU A 51 15.50 114.63 84.12
N GLU A 52 15.26 114.39 85.41
CA GLU A 52 15.22 113.06 86.04
C GLU A 52 14.20 112.14 85.33
N MET A 53 12.95 112.59 85.16
CA MET A 53 11.92 111.82 84.43
C MET A 53 12.25 111.58 82.95
N LYS A 54 13.01 112.46 82.30
CA LYS A 54 13.48 112.23 80.92
C LYS A 54 14.56 111.14 80.87
N LEU A 55 15.52 111.19 81.79
CA LEU A 55 16.58 110.18 81.89
C LEU A 55 16.00 108.81 82.26
N GLU A 56 15.03 108.76 83.19
CA GLU A 56 14.32 107.53 83.55
C GLU A 56 13.61 106.92 82.34
N LYS A 57 12.84 107.70 81.57
CA LYS A 57 12.21 107.25 80.33
C LYS A 57 13.20 106.78 79.27
N MET A 58 14.30 107.52 79.07
CA MET A 58 15.34 107.10 78.11
C MET A 58 16.00 105.77 78.52
N ASN A 59 16.19 105.54 79.82
CA ASN A 59 16.72 104.28 80.34
C ASN A 59 15.71 103.13 80.16
N GLU A 60 14.41 103.36 80.39
CA GLU A 60 13.35 102.38 80.12
C GLU A 60 13.26 102.06 78.61
N GLU A 61 13.25 103.07 77.74
CA GLU A 61 13.24 102.89 76.28
C GLU A 61 14.48 102.12 75.78
N MET A 62 15.67 102.43 76.31
CA MET A 62 16.89 101.68 76.03
C MET A 62 16.80 100.22 76.48
N TYR A 63 16.27 99.97 77.69
CA TYR A 63 16.09 98.61 78.21
C TYR A 63 15.13 97.80 77.34
N TRP A 64 13.97 98.36 76.95
CA TRP A 64 13.02 97.68 76.09
C TRP A 64 13.59 97.43 74.69
N ALA A 65 14.30 98.39 74.09
CA ALA A 65 14.98 98.20 72.81
C ALA A 65 16.07 97.10 72.88
N GLU A 66 16.78 96.98 74.00
CA GLU A 66 17.74 95.88 74.22
C GLU A 66 17.03 94.53 74.37
N VAL A 67 15.92 94.47 75.11
CA VAL A 67 15.09 93.26 75.25
C VAL A 67 14.54 92.81 73.90
N GLU A 68 13.97 93.71 73.09
CA GLU A 68 13.49 93.42 71.74
C GLU A 68 14.61 92.92 70.83
N ARG A 69 15.77 93.58 70.83
CA ARG A 69 16.95 93.15 70.06
C ARG A 69 17.41 91.75 70.46
N ASN A 70 17.46 91.47 71.77
CA ASN A 70 17.84 90.15 72.29
C ASN A 70 16.82 89.07 71.95
N GLN A 71 15.52 89.39 71.91
CA GLN A 71 14.48 88.47 71.43
C GLN A 71 14.59 88.23 69.91
N GLY A 72 14.83 89.28 69.12
CA GLY A 72 15.09 89.18 67.67
C GLY A 72 16.27 88.25 67.37
N GLN A 73 17.41 88.44 68.05
CA GLN A 73 18.58 87.58 67.89
C GLN A 73 18.29 86.12 68.25
N LYS A 74 17.61 85.86 69.38
CA LYS A 74 17.23 84.49 69.78
C LYS A 74 16.28 83.82 68.78
N THR A 75 15.31 84.54 68.22
CA THR A 75 14.40 83.99 67.20
C THR A 75 15.13 83.72 65.88
N GLU A 76 16.07 84.56 65.48
CA GLU A 76 16.98 84.26 64.36
C GLU A 76 17.81 82.99 64.59
N GLU A 77 18.41 82.82 65.77
CA GLU A 77 19.19 81.62 66.12
C GLU A 77 18.32 80.35 66.08
N VAL A 78 17.12 80.38 66.66
CA VAL A 78 16.17 79.26 66.59
C VAL A 78 15.79 78.94 65.14
N ASN A 79 15.55 79.95 64.29
CA ASN A 79 15.26 79.75 62.88
C ASN A 79 16.46 79.17 62.11
N ARG A 80 17.68 79.67 62.35
CA ARG A 80 18.93 79.12 61.78
C ARG A 80 19.11 77.66 62.18
N ASN A 81 18.92 77.33 63.45
CA ASN A 81 19.00 75.95 63.96
C ASN A 81 17.94 75.03 63.34
N ARG A 82 16.71 75.51 63.18
CA ARG A 82 15.63 74.77 62.48
C ARG A 82 16.00 74.47 61.02
N LEU A 83 16.53 75.45 60.29
CA LEU A 83 16.97 75.29 58.90
C LEU A 83 18.17 74.33 58.79
N LEU A 84 19.13 74.40 59.72
CA LEU A 84 20.24 73.45 59.79
C LEU A 84 19.75 72.02 60.05
N ASN A 85 18.80 71.83 60.95
CA ASN A 85 18.21 70.51 61.22
C ASN A 85 17.48 69.93 60.01
N ILE A 86 16.70 70.73 59.29
CA ILE A 86 16.04 70.33 58.02
C ILE A 86 17.09 69.96 56.96
N LYS A 87 18.14 70.78 56.80
CA LYS A 87 19.23 70.50 55.85
C LYS A 87 19.99 69.22 56.21
N ASN A 88 20.16 68.93 57.49
CA ASN A 88 20.82 67.72 57.97
C ASN A 88 19.94 66.46 57.79
N SER A 89 18.64 66.53 58.06
CA SER A 89 17.73 65.40 57.81
C SER A 89 17.60 65.09 56.32
N GLN A 90 17.51 66.10 55.46
CA GLN A 90 17.54 65.93 54.00
C GLN A 90 18.86 65.28 53.52
N LYS A 91 20.01 65.67 54.08
CA LYS A 91 21.30 65.03 53.77
C LYS A 91 21.38 63.56 54.21
N LEU A 92 20.80 63.21 55.36
CA LEU A 92 20.72 61.82 55.82
C LEU A 92 19.83 61.00 54.90
N LEU A 93 18.62 61.49 54.61
CA LEU A 93 17.67 60.84 53.71
C LEU A 93 18.27 60.62 52.31
N ALA A 94 18.99 61.60 51.76
CA ALA A 94 19.68 61.46 50.48
C ALA A 94 20.76 60.36 50.50
N LYS A 95 21.53 60.25 51.58
CA LYS A 95 22.52 59.16 51.76
C LYS A 95 21.85 57.79 51.87
N ASP A 96 20.70 57.70 52.53
CA ASP A 96 20.00 56.43 52.68
C ASP A 96 19.32 56.00 51.37
N TYR A 97 18.78 56.93 50.57
CA TYR A 97 18.37 56.63 49.19
C TYR A 97 19.54 56.18 48.31
N GLN A 98 20.72 56.82 48.41
CA GLN A 98 21.92 56.37 47.68
C GLN A 98 22.28 54.91 48.02
N LYS A 99 22.29 54.54 49.31
CA LYS A 99 22.50 53.15 49.74
C LYS A 99 21.42 52.20 49.20
N GLN A 100 20.15 52.62 49.19
CA GLN A 100 19.06 51.80 48.64
C GLN A 100 19.25 51.54 47.14
N PHE A 101 19.65 52.55 46.36
CA PHE A 101 19.99 52.37 44.94
C PHE A 101 21.21 51.47 44.74
N GLU A 102 22.25 51.59 45.56
CA GLU A 102 23.41 50.67 45.53
C GLU A 102 23.01 49.21 45.83
N LEU A 103 22.16 48.99 46.83
CA LEU A 103 21.65 47.64 47.18
C LEU A 103 20.78 47.07 46.06
N HIS A 104 19.88 47.86 45.50
CA HIS A 104 19.05 47.47 44.36
C HIS A 104 19.90 47.09 43.12
N ASN A 105 20.93 47.89 42.82
CA ASN A 105 21.85 47.60 41.71
C ASN A 105 22.69 46.33 41.96
N LYS A 106 23.05 46.03 43.21
CA LYS A 106 23.69 44.76 43.58
C LYS A 106 22.74 43.58 43.39
N ALA A 107 21.49 43.69 43.86
CA ALA A 107 20.47 42.65 43.69
C ALA A 107 20.21 42.33 42.21
N LEU A 108 20.04 43.36 41.35
CA LEU A 108 19.91 43.19 39.90
C LEU A 108 21.13 42.53 39.25
N ALA A 109 22.34 42.81 39.74
CA ALA A 109 23.57 42.20 39.24
C ALA A 109 23.68 40.71 39.66
N GLU A 110 23.21 40.37 40.86
CA GLU A 110 23.13 38.98 41.34
C GLU A 110 22.05 38.18 40.60
N GLU A 111 20.87 38.75 40.39
CA GLU A 111 19.80 38.12 39.59
C GLU A 111 20.29 37.80 38.16
N LYS A 112 20.93 38.77 37.48
CA LYS A 112 21.53 38.54 36.16
C LYS A 112 22.60 37.45 36.17
N ARG A 113 23.39 37.33 37.24
CA ARG A 113 24.37 36.24 37.41
C ARG A 113 23.68 34.88 37.59
N GLN A 114 22.60 34.81 38.37
CA GLN A 114 21.81 33.60 38.55
C GLN A 114 21.16 33.16 37.22
N GLN A 115 20.49 34.06 36.51
CA GLN A 115 19.93 33.81 35.18
C GLN A 115 20.99 33.28 34.20
N MET A 116 22.19 33.86 34.17
CA MET A 116 23.29 33.38 33.31
C MET A 116 23.81 31.98 33.71
N LEU A 117 23.81 31.64 35.01
CA LEU A 117 24.15 30.30 35.49
C LEU A 117 23.07 29.28 35.13
N GLU A 118 21.79 29.63 35.22
CA GLU A 118 20.65 28.80 34.83
C GLU A 118 20.63 28.56 33.31
N LEU A 119 20.81 29.61 32.51
CA LEU A 119 20.96 29.49 31.05
C LEU A 119 22.14 28.59 30.66
N LYS A 120 23.23 28.61 31.43
CA LYS A 120 24.35 27.68 31.21
C LYS A 120 23.96 26.24 31.55
N LYS A 121 23.34 26.00 32.71
CA LYS A 121 22.83 24.67 33.09
C LYS A 121 21.87 24.10 32.05
N LEU A 122 20.93 24.91 31.55
CA LEU A 122 19.98 24.51 30.50
C LEU A 122 20.70 24.12 29.20
N LYS A 123 21.71 24.90 28.77
CA LYS A 123 22.53 24.57 27.59
C LYS A 123 23.36 23.29 27.77
N ASP A 124 23.85 23.03 28.98
CA ASP A 124 24.63 21.83 29.27
C ASP A 124 23.71 20.59 29.33
N ILE A 125 22.48 20.72 29.86
CA ILE A 125 21.42 19.68 29.81
C ILE A 125 21.03 19.39 28.35
N GLN A 126 20.74 20.41 27.54
CA GLN A 126 20.39 20.24 26.12
C GLN A 126 21.46 19.45 25.36
N LYS A 127 22.75 19.78 25.54
CA LYS A 127 23.86 19.03 24.94
C LYS A 127 23.95 17.58 25.43
N GLU A 128 23.57 17.30 26.67
CA GLU A 128 23.55 15.94 27.20
C GLU A 128 22.38 15.12 26.61
N GLU A 129 21.22 15.75 26.44
CA GLU A 129 20.05 15.17 25.78
C GLU A 129 20.31 14.89 24.28
N GLU A 130 20.86 15.87 23.55
CA GLU A 130 21.30 15.70 22.15
C GLU A 130 22.29 14.52 22.00
N ARG A 131 23.25 14.40 22.92
CA ARG A 131 24.20 13.27 22.94
C ARG A 131 23.51 11.93 23.19
N LYS A 132 22.58 11.88 24.16
CA LYS A 132 21.80 10.67 24.46
C LYS A 132 20.90 10.28 23.30
N GLU A 133 20.30 11.24 22.61
CA GLU A 133 19.49 10.98 21.42
C GLU A 133 20.35 10.48 20.26
N HIS A 134 21.48 11.12 19.98
CA HIS A 134 22.41 10.66 18.95
C HIS A 134 22.90 9.23 19.21
N LEU A 135 23.22 8.88 20.46
CA LEU A 135 23.57 7.51 20.85
C LEU A 135 22.41 6.53 20.59
N ARG A 136 21.18 6.88 20.98
CA ARG A 136 19.98 6.07 20.68
C ARG A 136 19.77 5.88 19.17
N GLN A 137 19.96 6.93 18.36
CA GLN A 137 19.85 6.84 16.91
C GLN A 137 20.94 5.92 16.31
N VAL A 138 22.17 5.97 16.83
CA VAL A 138 23.25 5.05 16.42
C VAL A 138 22.94 3.60 16.82
N GLU A 139 22.42 3.36 18.02
CA GLU A 139 21.97 2.02 18.45
C GLU A 139 20.82 1.48 17.59
N LEU A 140 19.84 2.32 17.25
CA LEU A 140 18.73 1.94 16.37
C LEU A 140 19.22 1.62 14.95
N LYS A 141 20.18 2.39 14.40
CA LYS A 141 20.83 2.09 13.12
C LYS A 141 21.57 0.75 13.16
N LYS A 142 22.38 0.49 14.21
CA LYS A 142 23.06 -0.81 14.40
C LYS A 142 22.07 -1.98 14.47
N LYS A 143 21.01 -1.88 15.28
CA LYS A 143 19.96 -2.90 15.38
C LYS A 143 19.22 -3.12 14.06
N ALA A 144 19.03 -2.07 13.25
CA ALA A 144 18.44 -2.19 11.91
C ALA A 144 19.39 -2.88 10.92
N GLU A 145 20.69 -2.58 10.97
CA GLU A 145 21.72 -3.25 10.17
C GLU A 145 21.89 -4.73 10.55
N GLU A 146 21.85 -5.06 11.85
CA GLU A 146 21.86 -6.44 12.36
C GLU A 146 20.65 -7.21 11.83
N ARG A 147 19.43 -6.69 12.01
CA ARG A 147 18.20 -7.30 11.45
C ARG A 147 18.23 -7.45 9.92
N LYS A 148 18.84 -6.49 9.21
CA LYS A 148 19.02 -6.57 7.75
C LYS A 148 19.96 -7.71 7.37
N LYS A 149 21.07 -7.89 8.09
CA LYS A 149 22.01 -9.01 7.90
C LYS A 149 21.35 -10.35 8.22
N GLU A 150 20.64 -10.45 9.34
CA GLU A 150 19.86 -11.64 9.72
C GLU A 150 18.85 -12.02 8.63
N PHE A 151 18.13 -11.02 8.10
CA PHE A 151 17.18 -11.23 7.01
C PHE A 151 17.86 -11.69 5.72
N GLN A 152 19.01 -11.09 5.35
CA GLN A 152 19.79 -11.50 4.18
C GLN A 152 20.27 -12.95 4.30
N ILE A 153 20.93 -13.31 5.41
CA ILE A 153 21.40 -14.68 5.69
C ILE A 153 20.23 -15.67 5.63
N ARG A 154 19.11 -15.37 6.28
CA ARG A 154 17.93 -16.25 6.27
C ARG A 154 17.30 -16.40 4.88
N ASN A 155 17.36 -15.36 4.05
CA ASN A 155 16.88 -15.43 2.67
C ASN A 155 17.83 -16.26 1.77
N GLU A 156 19.14 -16.10 1.96
CA GLU A 156 20.18 -16.91 1.31
C GLU A 156 20.05 -18.39 1.69
N GLU A 157 19.83 -18.72 2.97
CA GLU A 157 19.51 -20.09 3.40
C GLU A 157 18.26 -20.65 2.72
N LEU A 158 17.20 -19.85 2.55
CA LEU A 158 15.97 -20.29 1.89
C LEU A 158 16.17 -20.50 0.38
N LEU A 159 17.01 -19.69 -0.26
CA LEU A 159 17.46 -19.86 -1.64
C LEU A 159 18.25 -21.17 -1.80
N GLN A 160 19.27 -21.41 -0.98
CA GLN A 160 20.04 -22.67 -1.00
C GLN A 160 19.16 -23.90 -0.75
N ARG A 161 18.19 -23.83 0.18
CA ARG A 161 17.19 -24.90 0.39
C ARG A 161 16.22 -25.07 -0.79
N ARG A 162 16.03 -24.07 -1.64
CA ARG A 162 15.24 -24.17 -2.87
C ARG A 162 16.06 -24.77 -4.00
N GLU A 163 17.30 -24.31 -4.19
CA GLU A 163 18.25 -24.85 -5.16
C GLU A 163 18.49 -26.34 -4.91
N LYS A 164 18.75 -26.74 -3.65
CA LYS A 164 18.90 -28.16 -3.31
C LYS A 164 17.68 -29.01 -3.63
N ARG A 165 16.46 -28.51 -3.40
CA ARG A 165 15.23 -29.24 -3.77
C ARG A 165 15.10 -29.40 -5.29
N ILE A 166 15.44 -28.36 -6.06
CA ILE A 166 15.45 -28.44 -7.53
C ILE A 166 16.51 -29.46 -8.00
N GLU A 167 17.67 -29.52 -7.35
CA GLU A 167 18.70 -30.53 -7.64
C GLU A 167 18.22 -31.95 -7.30
N ASP A 168 17.65 -32.17 -6.12
CA ASP A 168 17.07 -33.44 -5.69
C ASP A 168 15.93 -33.89 -6.64
N ASP A 169 15.05 -32.97 -7.07
CA ASP A 169 13.97 -33.20 -8.03
C ASP A 169 14.52 -33.58 -9.42
N MET A 170 15.53 -32.85 -9.95
CA MET A 170 16.17 -33.21 -11.22
C MET A 170 16.88 -34.57 -11.15
N GLN A 171 17.49 -34.93 -10.01
CA GLN A 171 18.07 -36.26 -9.83
C GLN A 171 16.99 -37.35 -9.83
N ALA A 172 15.83 -37.09 -9.23
CA ALA A 172 14.68 -38.00 -9.29
C ALA A 172 14.13 -38.16 -10.72
N GLU A 173 13.96 -37.07 -11.47
CA GLU A 173 13.55 -37.10 -12.88
C GLU A 173 14.54 -37.91 -13.75
N LEU A 174 15.86 -37.73 -13.55
CA LEU A 174 16.89 -38.51 -14.25
C LEU A 174 16.80 -40.02 -13.95
N ILE A 175 16.41 -40.41 -12.73
CA ILE A 175 16.17 -41.81 -12.37
C ILE A 175 14.90 -42.32 -13.08
N ILE A 176 13.81 -41.55 -13.07
CA ILE A 176 12.55 -41.90 -13.74
C ILE A 176 12.76 -42.07 -15.25
N MET A 177 13.49 -41.15 -15.90
CA MET A 177 13.84 -41.26 -17.33
C MET A 177 14.65 -42.52 -17.64
N LYS A 178 15.62 -42.89 -16.79
CA LYS A 178 16.39 -44.14 -16.95
C LYS A 178 15.49 -45.37 -16.83
N GLN A 179 14.58 -45.40 -15.85
CA GLN A 179 13.61 -46.49 -15.68
C GLN A 179 12.63 -46.57 -16.86
N HIS A 180 12.17 -45.44 -17.40
CA HIS A 180 11.31 -45.39 -18.58
C HIS A 180 12.03 -45.99 -19.80
N ALA A 181 13.25 -45.52 -20.09
CA ALA A 181 14.04 -46.03 -21.21
C ALA A 181 14.41 -47.52 -21.07
N GLU A 182 14.61 -48.03 -19.85
CA GLU A 182 14.79 -49.47 -19.61
C GLU A 182 13.50 -50.27 -19.86
N ASN A 183 12.35 -49.74 -19.43
CA ASN A 183 11.05 -50.36 -19.69
C ASN A 183 10.67 -50.36 -21.18
N GLU A 184 10.96 -49.27 -21.91
CA GLU A 184 10.80 -49.20 -23.37
C GLU A 184 11.65 -50.26 -24.08
N LYS A 185 12.93 -50.38 -23.73
CA LYS A 185 13.80 -51.46 -24.27
C LYS A 185 13.24 -52.85 -24.00
N ARG A 186 12.78 -53.12 -22.77
CA ARG A 186 12.13 -54.40 -22.43
C ARG A 186 10.84 -54.64 -23.21
N MET A 187 10.08 -53.59 -23.52
CA MET A 187 8.89 -53.70 -24.37
C MET A 187 9.26 -53.98 -25.82
N GLU A 188 10.24 -53.26 -26.40
CA GLU A 188 10.77 -53.56 -27.74
C GLU A 188 11.30 -55.00 -27.85
N GLU A 189 12.06 -55.48 -26.86
CA GLU A 189 12.56 -56.86 -26.81
C GLU A 189 11.41 -57.88 -26.81
N ARG A 190 10.36 -57.63 -26.00
CA ARG A 190 9.15 -58.46 -25.98
C ARG A 190 8.42 -58.43 -27.32
N GLU A 191 8.29 -57.27 -27.96
CA GLU A 191 7.64 -57.15 -29.27
C GLU A 191 8.45 -57.85 -30.37
N ARG A 192 9.77 -57.71 -30.38
CA ARG A 192 10.67 -58.44 -31.29
C ARG A 192 10.52 -59.96 -31.10
N MET A 193 10.58 -60.45 -29.86
CA MET A 193 10.37 -61.87 -29.53
C MET A 193 8.99 -62.39 -29.95
N VAL A 194 7.93 -61.58 -29.84
CA VAL A 194 6.58 -61.93 -30.32
C VAL A 194 6.52 -61.92 -31.85
N LYS A 195 7.21 -60.98 -32.51
CA LYS A 195 7.30 -60.89 -33.97
C LYS A 195 8.04 -62.10 -34.54
N GLU A 196 9.20 -62.45 -34.00
CA GLU A 196 9.97 -63.64 -34.37
C GLU A 196 9.14 -64.92 -34.24
N LYS A 197 8.44 -65.11 -33.11
CA LYS A 197 7.52 -66.26 -32.92
C LYS A 197 6.35 -66.27 -33.90
N ARG A 198 5.89 -65.12 -34.39
CA ARG A 198 4.86 -65.03 -35.44
C ARG A 198 5.45 -65.36 -36.80
N GLU A 199 6.63 -64.84 -37.13
CA GLU A 199 7.34 -65.12 -38.38
C GLU A 199 7.71 -66.60 -38.48
N GLU A 200 8.17 -67.23 -37.41
CA GLU A 200 8.46 -68.67 -37.36
C GLU A 200 7.19 -69.51 -37.58
N LYS A 201 6.09 -69.18 -36.89
CA LYS A 201 4.79 -69.84 -37.13
C LYS A 201 4.29 -69.66 -38.55
N ASN A 202 4.50 -68.49 -39.16
CA ASN A 202 4.16 -68.24 -40.56
C ASN A 202 5.05 -69.07 -41.51
N ARG A 203 6.37 -69.14 -41.29
CA ARG A 203 7.29 -70.01 -42.05
C ARG A 203 6.88 -71.49 -41.98
N ILE A 204 6.46 -71.98 -40.80
CA ILE A 204 5.95 -73.35 -40.64
C ILE A 204 4.65 -73.54 -41.43
N ARG A 205 3.72 -72.58 -41.35
CA ARG A 205 2.46 -72.59 -42.11
C ARG A 205 2.71 -72.56 -43.62
N GLU A 206 3.63 -71.74 -44.11
CA GLU A 206 4.01 -71.65 -45.51
C GLU A 206 4.65 -72.96 -46.01
N LYS A 207 5.52 -73.59 -45.22
CA LYS A 207 6.04 -74.94 -45.51
C LYS A 207 4.90 -75.97 -45.63
N LEU A 208 3.96 -75.98 -44.68
CA LEU A 208 2.82 -76.88 -44.74
C LEU A 208 1.92 -76.62 -45.96
N ILE A 209 1.61 -75.36 -46.27
CA ILE A 209 0.81 -74.97 -47.45
C ILE A 209 1.53 -75.36 -48.74
N THR A 210 2.84 -75.16 -48.84
CA THR A 210 3.62 -75.53 -50.05
C THR A 210 3.80 -77.04 -50.20
N GLU A 211 3.85 -77.81 -49.12
CA GLU A 211 3.79 -79.27 -49.19
C GLU A 211 2.40 -79.79 -49.57
N GLN A 212 1.34 -79.22 -48.99
CA GLN A 212 -0.05 -79.57 -49.33
C GLN A 212 -0.39 -79.19 -50.77
N SER A 213 0.04 -78.02 -51.26
CA SER A 213 -0.19 -77.60 -52.64
C SER A 213 0.60 -78.48 -53.64
N LYS A 214 1.82 -78.91 -53.31
CA LYS A 214 2.55 -79.92 -54.10
C LYS A 214 1.80 -81.26 -54.14
N LYS A 215 1.29 -81.75 -53.01
CA LYS A 215 0.48 -82.99 -52.96
C LYS A 215 -0.80 -82.86 -53.78
N LEU A 216 -1.52 -81.76 -53.67
CA LEU A 216 -2.72 -81.47 -54.47
C LEU A 216 -2.40 -81.35 -55.96
N ALA A 217 -1.28 -80.74 -56.34
CA ALA A 217 -0.85 -80.66 -57.74
C ALA A 217 -0.50 -82.05 -58.31
N ILE A 218 0.13 -82.92 -57.52
CA ILE A 218 0.40 -84.32 -57.92
C ILE A 218 -0.91 -85.11 -58.07
N LEU A 219 -1.84 -84.98 -57.12
CA LEU A 219 -3.16 -85.65 -57.19
C LEU A 219 -3.96 -85.18 -58.40
N LYS A 220 -4.05 -83.87 -58.63
CA LYS A 220 -4.69 -83.32 -59.84
C LYS A 220 -4.02 -83.82 -61.12
N ALA A 221 -2.68 -83.84 -61.18
CA ALA A 221 -1.97 -84.38 -62.34
C ALA A 221 -2.13 -85.90 -62.52
N GLN A 222 -2.61 -86.64 -61.50
CA GLN A 222 -3.04 -88.03 -61.63
C GLN A 222 -4.51 -88.11 -62.11
N GLU A 223 -5.41 -87.33 -61.52
CA GLU A 223 -6.81 -87.19 -61.95
C GLU A 223 -6.92 -86.78 -63.42
N ASP A 224 -6.20 -85.73 -63.84
CA ASP A 224 -6.12 -85.24 -65.22
C ASP A 224 -5.57 -86.32 -66.18
N LYS A 225 -4.66 -87.18 -65.74
CA LYS A 225 -4.19 -88.33 -66.53
C LYS A 225 -5.26 -89.42 -66.66
N HIS A 226 -6.01 -89.70 -65.60
CA HIS A 226 -7.11 -90.66 -65.63
C HIS A 226 -8.28 -90.14 -66.49
N LEU A 227 -8.62 -88.85 -66.39
CA LEU A 227 -9.60 -88.17 -67.23
C LEU A 227 -9.15 -88.17 -68.69
N SER A 228 -7.91 -87.76 -69.00
CA SER A 228 -7.37 -87.77 -70.36
C SER A 228 -7.31 -89.18 -70.97
N ALA A 229 -7.03 -90.21 -70.17
CA ALA A 229 -7.12 -91.61 -70.60
C ALA A 229 -8.57 -92.03 -70.91
N ALA A 230 -9.53 -91.65 -70.06
CA ALA A 230 -10.95 -91.92 -70.28
C ALA A 230 -11.51 -91.16 -71.51
N GLU A 231 -11.15 -89.89 -71.68
CA GLU A 231 -11.46 -89.08 -72.86
C GLU A 231 -10.83 -89.70 -74.13
N SER A 232 -9.60 -90.21 -74.06
CA SER A 232 -8.97 -90.92 -75.18
C SER A 232 -9.70 -92.23 -75.53
N GLU A 233 -10.21 -92.97 -74.54
CA GLU A 233 -11.06 -94.14 -74.80
C GLU A 233 -12.42 -93.77 -75.38
N ILE A 234 -13.06 -92.71 -74.89
CA ILE A 234 -14.33 -92.19 -75.43
C ILE A 234 -14.11 -91.75 -76.88
N ALA A 235 -13.07 -90.97 -77.17
CA ALA A 235 -12.71 -90.55 -78.52
C ALA A 235 -12.48 -91.74 -79.47
N LYS A 236 -11.76 -92.79 -79.03
CA LYS A 236 -11.59 -94.03 -79.82
C LYS A 236 -12.91 -94.76 -80.07
N ARG A 237 -13.85 -94.76 -79.10
CA ARG A 237 -15.19 -95.35 -79.28
C ARG A 237 -16.04 -94.51 -80.23
N GLU A 238 -15.98 -93.19 -80.16
CA GLU A 238 -16.65 -92.28 -81.09
C GLU A 238 -16.11 -92.40 -82.52
N GLU A 239 -14.79 -92.50 -82.68
CA GLU A 239 -14.15 -92.71 -83.98
C GLU A 239 -14.52 -94.08 -84.58
N ALA A 240 -14.51 -95.14 -83.78
CA ALA A 240 -15.00 -96.45 -84.19
C ALA A 240 -16.49 -96.44 -84.58
N ASN A 241 -17.32 -95.67 -83.87
CA ASN A 241 -18.74 -95.50 -84.19
C ASN A 241 -18.94 -94.67 -85.47
N ARG A 242 -18.12 -93.64 -85.72
CA ARG A 242 -18.08 -92.91 -87.00
C ARG A 242 -17.70 -93.82 -88.16
N LEU A 243 -16.67 -94.65 -88.01
CA LEU A 243 -16.25 -95.61 -89.03
C LEU A 243 -17.36 -96.62 -89.34
N LYS A 244 -17.99 -97.21 -88.33
CA LYS A 244 -19.17 -98.10 -88.51
C LYS A 244 -20.34 -97.39 -89.19
N ALA A 245 -20.58 -96.11 -88.92
CA ALA A 245 -21.62 -95.33 -89.59
C ALA A 245 -21.29 -95.05 -91.08
N ILE A 246 -20.01 -94.81 -91.41
CA ILE A 246 -19.54 -94.68 -92.80
C ILE A 246 -19.65 -96.03 -93.54
N GLU A 247 -19.29 -97.12 -92.89
CA GLU A 247 -19.37 -98.47 -93.44
C GLU A 247 -20.83 -98.91 -93.69
N LYS A 248 -21.74 -98.68 -92.74
CA LYS A 248 -23.19 -98.84 -92.94
C LYS A 248 -23.73 -97.99 -94.08
N LYS A 249 -23.26 -96.74 -94.24
CA LYS A 249 -23.64 -95.89 -95.39
C LYS A 249 -23.15 -96.49 -96.72
N LYS A 250 -21.94 -97.05 -96.77
CA LYS A 250 -21.43 -97.76 -97.96
C LYS A 250 -22.24 -99.03 -98.24
N GLN A 251 -22.59 -99.82 -97.22
CA GLN A 251 -23.45 -100.99 -97.36
C GLN A 251 -24.82 -100.61 -97.91
N MET A 252 -25.52 -99.63 -97.30
CA MET A 252 -26.80 -99.12 -97.83
C MET A 252 -26.68 -98.53 -99.23
N GLN A 253 -25.51 -98.02 -99.65
CA GLN A 253 -25.30 -97.54 -101.01
C GLN A 253 -25.04 -98.68 -102.01
N ILE A 254 -24.41 -99.77 -101.58
CA ILE A 254 -24.29 -101.01 -102.36
C ILE A 254 -25.66 -101.67 -102.50
N GLU A 255 -26.43 -101.78 -101.41
CA GLU A 255 -27.81 -102.27 -101.39
C GLU A 255 -28.68 -101.41 -102.31
N ARG A 256 -28.68 -100.07 -102.17
CA ARG A 256 -29.39 -99.18 -103.12
C ARG A 256 -28.96 -99.35 -104.57
N ASN A 257 -27.69 -99.61 -104.86
CA ASN A 257 -27.24 -99.86 -106.24
C ASN A 257 -27.71 -101.23 -106.73
N GLN A 258 -27.78 -102.25 -105.88
CA GLN A 258 -28.34 -103.56 -106.22
C GLN A 258 -29.86 -103.46 -106.42
N GLU A 259 -30.58 -102.79 -105.51
CA GLU A 259 -32.00 -102.45 -105.62
C GLU A 259 -32.29 -101.61 -106.85
N TYR A 260 -31.48 -100.60 -107.18
CA TYR A 260 -31.66 -99.80 -108.39
C TYR A 260 -31.46 -100.62 -109.67
N ASN A 261 -30.50 -101.55 -109.68
CA ASN A 261 -30.30 -102.53 -110.76
C ASN A 261 -31.36 -103.66 -110.80
N LYS A 262 -32.17 -103.79 -109.75
CA LYS A 262 -33.31 -104.72 -109.66
C LYS A 262 -34.59 -104.01 -110.12
N TYR A 263 -34.80 -102.80 -109.61
CA TYR A 263 -35.81 -101.82 -110.00
C TYR A 263 -35.76 -101.51 -111.50
N LEU A 264 -34.57 -101.31 -112.09
CA LEU A 264 -34.43 -101.16 -113.55
C LEU A 264 -34.87 -102.40 -114.36
N ARG A 265 -35.02 -103.58 -113.74
CA ARG A 265 -35.60 -104.79 -114.36
C ARG A 265 -37.07 -105.00 -114.02
N GLU A 266 -37.56 -104.38 -112.95
CA GLU A 266 -38.91 -104.57 -112.42
C GLU A 266 -39.86 -103.41 -112.78
N LYS A 267 -39.34 -102.24 -113.19
CA LYS A 267 -40.12 -101.02 -113.48
C LYS A 267 -40.77 -100.94 -114.88
N ASP A 268 -41.16 -102.09 -115.44
CA ASP A 268 -42.20 -102.16 -116.48
C ASP A 268 -43.60 -102.45 -115.89
N TYR A 269 -43.71 -102.68 -114.57
CA TYR A 269 -45.00 -102.86 -113.88
C TYR A 269 -45.13 -101.97 -112.62
N GLN A 270 -46.13 -101.08 -112.66
CA GLN A 270 -46.94 -100.51 -111.56
C GLN A 270 -46.21 -99.78 -110.39
N VAL A 271 -46.44 -98.49 -110.10
CA VAL A 271 -47.65 -97.74 -109.67
C VAL A 271 -47.73 -97.55 -108.14
N SER A 272 -47.43 -96.30 -107.76
CA SER A 272 -47.98 -95.42 -106.69
C SER A 272 -47.83 -95.67 -105.17
N ASP A 273 -47.75 -94.52 -104.48
CA ASP A 273 -48.18 -94.20 -103.09
C ASP A 273 -47.37 -94.73 -101.86
N GLN A 274 -47.26 -94.05 -100.69
CA GLN A 274 -47.47 -92.64 -100.27
C GLN A 274 -46.86 -92.37 -98.85
N ILE A 275 -46.35 -91.14 -98.61
CA ILE A 275 -46.58 -90.23 -97.46
C ILE A 275 -45.84 -90.32 -96.07
N LEU A 276 -45.77 -89.11 -95.46
CA LEU A 276 -45.10 -88.54 -94.27
C LEU A 276 -45.67 -88.93 -92.87
N LYS A 277 -44.91 -88.68 -91.75
CA LYS A 277 -45.08 -87.49 -90.84
C LYS A 277 -44.17 -87.44 -89.55
N PRO A 278 -44.05 -86.26 -88.86
CA PRO A 278 -43.16 -85.96 -87.70
C PRO A 278 -43.93 -85.73 -86.37
N ASP A 279 -43.30 -85.17 -85.30
CA ASP A 279 -43.88 -84.42 -84.12
C ASP A 279 -42.75 -84.01 -83.09
N PHE A 280 -42.91 -83.21 -82.01
CA PHE A 280 -43.46 -81.82 -81.86
C PHE A 280 -43.10 -81.13 -80.48
N GLU A 281 -42.25 -80.06 -80.48
CA GLU A 281 -42.27 -78.75 -79.71
C GLU A 281 -42.63 -78.56 -78.17
N THR A 282 -42.34 -77.34 -77.61
CA THR A 282 -42.88 -76.62 -76.39
C THR A 282 -42.35 -76.91 -74.95
N ASN A 283 -42.38 -76.03 -73.88
CA ASN A 283 -42.65 -74.56 -73.68
C ASN A 283 -42.16 -74.01 -72.28
N ASP A 284 -42.34 -72.69 -72.02
CA ASP A 284 -41.89 -71.85 -70.87
C ASP A 284 -42.76 -71.77 -69.57
N TYR A 285 -42.24 -71.11 -68.51
CA TYR A 285 -42.86 -70.05 -67.61
C TYR A 285 -42.53 -70.16 -66.08
N GLU A 286 -41.88 -69.14 -65.48
CA GLU A 286 -41.87 -68.81 -64.00
C GLU A 286 -41.01 -67.55 -63.69
N ASP A 287 -41.55 -66.38 -63.26
CA ASP A 287 -40.71 -65.18 -62.95
C ASP A 287 -41.32 -64.05 -62.05
N GLU A 288 -42.13 -64.37 -61.02
CA GLU A 288 -42.68 -63.35 -60.09
C GLU A 288 -41.98 -63.24 -58.72
N ASP A 289 -41.56 -64.35 -58.10
CA ASP A 289 -41.05 -64.35 -56.71
C ASP A 289 -39.74 -63.56 -56.49
N ARG A 290 -38.87 -63.47 -57.51
CA ARG A 290 -37.53 -62.84 -57.38
C ARG A 290 -37.58 -61.34 -57.06
N LYS A 291 -38.70 -60.65 -57.31
CA LYS A 291 -38.81 -59.18 -57.18
C LYS A 291 -39.07 -58.72 -55.74
N PHE A 292 -39.53 -59.59 -54.84
CA PHE A 292 -39.82 -59.23 -53.45
C PHE A 292 -38.54 -59.15 -52.58
N ASP A 293 -37.69 -60.18 -52.67
CA ASP A 293 -36.47 -60.29 -51.84
C ASP A 293 -35.45 -59.17 -52.09
N GLU A 294 -35.29 -58.73 -53.34
CA GLU A 294 -34.44 -57.58 -53.64
C GLU A 294 -34.86 -56.30 -52.91
N LYS A 295 -36.18 -56.10 -52.75
CA LYS A 295 -36.75 -54.91 -52.12
C LYS A 295 -36.43 -54.90 -50.62
N MET A 296 -36.63 -56.04 -49.96
CA MET A 296 -36.26 -56.23 -48.54
C MET A 296 -34.75 -56.08 -48.29
N ARG A 297 -33.91 -56.53 -49.22
CA ARG A 297 -32.44 -56.40 -49.14
C ARG A 297 -32.01 -54.92 -49.22
N LYS A 298 -32.63 -54.13 -50.12
CA LYS A 298 -32.36 -52.69 -50.29
C LYS A 298 -32.77 -51.85 -49.07
N GLU A 299 -33.85 -52.19 -48.36
CA GLU A 299 -34.25 -51.49 -47.13
C GLU A 299 -33.34 -51.76 -45.94
N ARG A 300 -32.89 -53.01 -45.76
CA ARG A 300 -31.94 -53.36 -44.68
C ARG A 300 -30.61 -52.59 -44.83
N MET A 301 -30.09 -52.50 -46.05
CA MET A 301 -28.87 -51.72 -46.34
C MET A 301 -29.05 -50.22 -46.01
N LYS A 302 -30.20 -49.62 -46.33
CA LYS A 302 -30.49 -48.22 -45.98
C LYS A 302 -30.52 -47.97 -44.46
N LYS A 303 -31.02 -48.91 -43.64
CA LYS A 303 -30.98 -48.79 -42.17
C LYS A 303 -29.54 -48.78 -41.64
N ILE A 304 -28.73 -49.76 -42.05
CA ILE A 304 -27.32 -49.89 -41.63
C ILE A 304 -26.52 -48.62 -41.97
N GLN A 305 -26.71 -48.08 -43.19
CA GLN A 305 -26.02 -46.86 -43.62
C GLN A 305 -26.42 -45.63 -42.79
N LYS A 306 -27.67 -45.57 -42.33
CA LYS A 306 -28.19 -44.48 -41.48
C LYS A 306 -27.65 -44.58 -40.04
N GLU A 307 -27.51 -45.79 -39.50
CA GLU A 307 -26.90 -46.03 -38.18
C GLU A 307 -25.39 -45.71 -38.18
N GLN A 308 -24.65 -46.10 -39.21
CA GLN A 308 -23.23 -45.75 -39.36
C GLN A 308 -23.00 -44.24 -39.43
N MET A 309 -23.86 -43.51 -40.15
CA MET A 309 -23.84 -42.04 -40.20
C MET A 309 -24.15 -41.40 -38.83
N ALA A 310 -25.10 -41.97 -38.07
CA ALA A 310 -25.43 -41.49 -36.73
C ALA A 310 -24.26 -41.70 -35.74
N GLN A 311 -23.65 -42.89 -35.72
CA GLN A 311 -22.47 -43.16 -34.88
C GLN A 311 -21.26 -42.28 -35.23
N ALA A 312 -21.05 -41.99 -36.53
CA ALA A 312 -20.01 -41.08 -36.97
C ALA A 312 -20.28 -39.62 -36.55
N ALA A 313 -21.54 -39.19 -36.55
CA ALA A 313 -21.93 -37.87 -36.05
C ALA A 313 -21.73 -37.74 -34.53
N GLU A 314 -22.15 -38.75 -33.76
CA GLU A 314 -22.02 -38.76 -32.29
C GLU A 314 -20.54 -38.67 -31.85
N ARG A 315 -19.63 -39.39 -32.52
CA ARG A 315 -18.18 -39.30 -32.25
C ARG A 315 -17.64 -37.88 -32.47
N ARG A 316 -18.00 -37.24 -33.60
CA ARG A 316 -17.57 -35.87 -33.89
C ARG A 316 -18.13 -34.86 -32.89
N GLU A 317 -19.36 -35.05 -32.42
CA GLU A 317 -19.94 -34.18 -31.40
C GLU A 317 -19.24 -34.35 -30.04
N ARG A 318 -18.89 -35.59 -29.67
CA ARG A 318 -18.15 -35.90 -28.45
C ARG A 318 -16.75 -35.27 -28.45
N GLU A 319 -15.96 -35.47 -29.51
CA GLU A 319 -14.65 -34.81 -29.68
C GLU A 319 -14.76 -33.27 -29.63
N ARG A 320 -15.83 -32.70 -30.19
CA ARG A 320 -16.07 -31.26 -30.16
C ARG A 320 -16.40 -30.75 -28.75
N ARG A 321 -17.14 -31.50 -27.94
CA ARG A 321 -17.41 -31.18 -26.54
C ARG A 321 -16.15 -31.28 -25.69
N GLU A 322 -15.37 -32.35 -25.84
CA GLU A 322 -14.10 -32.56 -25.12
C GLU A 322 -13.11 -31.40 -25.40
N ARG A 323 -12.92 -30.99 -26.67
CA ARG A 323 -12.08 -29.82 -27.00
C ARG A 323 -12.61 -28.51 -26.43
N LEU A 324 -13.93 -28.31 -26.33
CA LEU A 324 -14.50 -27.10 -25.73
C LEU A 324 -14.30 -27.08 -24.20
N GLU A 325 -14.39 -28.23 -23.53
CA GLU A 325 -14.06 -28.35 -22.11
C GLU A 325 -12.57 -28.11 -21.85
N GLU A 326 -11.69 -28.64 -22.70
CA GLU A 326 -10.24 -28.42 -22.62
C GLU A 326 -9.88 -26.93 -22.75
N ILE A 327 -10.47 -26.22 -23.73
CA ILE A 327 -10.32 -24.76 -23.89
C ILE A 327 -10.88 -23.99 -22.68
N GLN A 328 -12.01 -24.44 -22.08
CA GLN A 328 -12.55 -23.81 -20.87
C GLN A 328 -11.67 -24.04 -19.63
N ARG A 329 -11.06 -25.23 -19.48
CA ARG A 329 -10.10 -25.51 -18.40
C ARG A 329 -8.84 -24.67 -18.55
N ALA A 330 -8.29 -24.55 -19.76
CA ALA A 330 -7.17 -23.66 -20.04
C ALA A 330 -7.47 -22.21 -19.64
N LYS A 331 -8.60 -21.65 -20.08
CA LYS A 331 -9.01 -20.27 -19.73
C LYS A 331 -9.24 -20.02 -18.24
N LYS A 332 -9.69 -21.04 -17.49
CA LYS A 332 -9.85 -20.91 -16.02
C LYS A 332 -8.51 -20.87 -15.27
N ASN A 333 -7.48 -21.52 -15.79
CA ASN A 333 -6.16 -21.55 -15.14
C ASN A 333 -5.31 -20.31 -15.46
N ASP A 334 -5.54 -19.66 -16.61
CA ASP A 334 -4.75 -18.52 -17.11
C ASP A 334 -5.14 -17.15 -16.53
N THR A 335 -6.10 -17.07 -15.60
CA THR A 335 -6.68 -15.81 -15.10
C THR A 335 -6.46 -15.55 -13.60
N MET A 336 -5.61 -16.34 -12.94
CA MET A 336 -5.54 -16.43 -11.47
C MET A 336 -4.20 -16.00 -10.84
N TYR A 337 -3.38 -15.18 -11.50
CA TYR A 337 -2.16 -14.62 -10.88
C TYR A 337 -1.90 -13.13 -11.16
N PHE A 338 -2.07 -12.33 -10.09
CA PHE A 338 -1.51 -11.00 -9.82
C PHE A 338 -1.85 -9.80 -10.71
N LEU A 339 -3.00 -9.19 -10.40
CA LEU A 339 -3.09 -7.72 -10.30
C LEU A 339 -3.89 -7.35 -9.04
N LYS A 340 -3.17 -7.05 -7.95
CA LYS A 340 -3.67 -6.18 -6.88
C LYS A 340 -2.52 -5.62 -6.04
N ASP A 341 -2.75 -4.39 -5.58
CA ASP A 341 -2.08 -3.67 -4.51
C ASP A 341 -0.62 -3.27 -4.75
N ASN A 342 -0.45 -2.06 -5.32
CA ASN A 342 0.15 -0.93 -4.58
C ASN A 342 -0.07 0.39 -5.33
N GLU A 343 -0.95 1.23 -4.78
CA GLU A 343 -0.98 2.68 -5.06
C GLU A 343 0.13 3.34 -4.24
N TRP A 344 0.96 4.16 -4.90
CA TRP A 344 1.92 5.13 -4.32
C TRP A 344 1.98 6.34 -5.27
#